data_AF-A0A8R1HQK5-F1
#
_entry.id   AF-A0A8R1HQK5-F1
#
_cell.length_a   1.000
_cell.length_b   1.000
_cell.length_c   1.000
_cell.angle_alpha   90.00
_cell.angle_beta   90.00
_cell.angle_gamma   90.00
#
_symmetry.space_group_name_H-M   'P 1'
#
loop_
_entity.id
_entity.type
_entity.pdbx_description
1 polymer ?
#
loop_
_entity_poly.entity_id
_entity_poly.type
_entity_poly.pdbx_seq_one_letter_code
_entity_poly.pdbx_strand_id
1 'polypeptide(L)'
;MPAGFINIFLNFDYIRQQIAELARKGVSLPKVAKKRVLVDFSSPNIAKEMHVGHLRSTIIGDSICRLFESVGFEVLRVNHIGDWGTQFGMLIAHLYDRFPNFLNNLPDISDLQTFYKESKKRFDEDEAFKKRAYEYVVKLQNHDGDIVKAWTTICDVSKKYNQVVYDHLDIKIKDVGESFYQDKMIHLVQWIKQNSTFCAENAVI
;
A
#
# COMPACT_ATOMS: atom_id res chain seq x y z
N MET A 1 -18.25 -19.82 -48.31
CA MET A 1 -17.75 -19.71 -46.92
C MET A 1 -16.76 -20.85 -46.67
N PRO A 2 -15.66 -20.63 -45.94
CA PRO A 2 -14.73 -21.72 -45.62
C PRO A 2 -15.44 -22.79 -44.78
N ALA A 3 -15.04 -24.06 -44.89
CA ALA A 3 -15.62 -25.15 -44.11
C ALA A 3 -15.27 -25.00 -42.62
N GLY A 4 -16.24 -25.27 -41.73
CA GLY A 4 -16.02 -25.33 -40.27
C GLY A 4 -16.50 -24.14 -39.44
N PHE A 5 -17.17 -23.14 -40.02
CA PHE A 5 -17.75 -22.03 -39.25
C PHE A 5 -19.26 -22.19 -39.01
N ILE A 6 -19.71 -21.79 -37.83
CA ILE A 6 -21.13 -21.58 -37.51
C ILE A 6 -21.32 -20.08 -37.26
N ASN A 7 -22.02 -19.41 -38.17
CA ASN A 7 -22.39 -18.03 -38.00
C ASN A 7 -23.71 -17.94 -37.23
N ILE A 8 -23.72 -17.18 -36.13
CA ILE A 8 -24.91 -16.95 -35.31
C ILE A 8 -25.36 -15.51 -35.54
N PHE A 9 -26.61 -15.34 -35.96
CA PHE A 9 -27.24 -14.03 -36.16
C PHE A 9 -28.23 -13.78 -35.03
N LEU A 10 -28.16 -12.60 -34.43
CA LEU A 10 -29.10 -12.21 -33.38
C LEU A 10 -30.45 -11.80 -33.98
N ASN A 11 -31.53 -12.23 -33.34
CA ASN A 11 -32.88 -11.84 -33.72
C ASN A 11 -33.13 -10.35 -33.37
N PHE A 12 -33.62 -9.56 -34.33
CA PHE A 12 -33.86 -8.12 -34.14
C PHE A 12 -34.92 -7.79 -33.09
N ASP A 13 -35.98 -8.59 -32.98
CA ASP A 13 -37.02 -8.39 -31.97
C ASP A 13 -36.47 -8.69 -30.56
N TYR A 14 -35.60 -9.69 -30.44
CA TYR A 14 -34.88 -9.97 -29.19
C TYR A 14 -34.02 -8.77 -28.77
N ILE A 15 -33.22 -8.20 -29.68
CA ILE A 15 -32.41 -7.01 -29.39
C ILE A 15 -33.30 -5.84 -28.96
N ARG A 16 -34.42 -5.60 -29.66
CA ARG A 16 -35.36 -4.51 -29.33
C ARG A 16 -35.92 -4.66 -27.92
N GLN A 17 -36.29 -5.89 -27.54
CA GLN A 17 -36.78 -6.18 -26.19
C GLN A 17 -35.70 -5.89 -25.13
N GLN A 18 -34.46 -6.34 -25.34
CA GLN A 18 -33.36 -6.09 -24.41
C GLN A 18 -33.05 -4.60 -24.23
N ILE A 19 -33.02 -3.82 -25.32
CA ILE A 19 -32.81 -2.37 -25.24
C ILE A 19 -33.97 -1.69 -24.48
N ALA A 20 -35.22 -2.08 -24.75
CA ALA A 20 -36.37 -1.53 -24.04
C ALA A 20 -36.36 -1.88 -22.54
N GLU A 21 -35.89 -3.08 -22.17
CA GLU A 21 -35.67 -3.44 -20.77
C GLU A 21 -34.58 -2.63 -20.10
N LEU A 22 -33.42 -2.44 -20.76
CA LEU A 22 -32.33 -1.60 -20.26
C LEU A 22 -32.77 -0.14 -20.06
N ALA A 23 -33.55 0.41 -21.01
CA ALA A 23 -34.09 1.76 -20.88
C ALA A 23 -35.06 1.90 -19.70
N ARG A 24 -35.84 0.85 -19.39
CA ARG A 24 -36.82 0.84 -18.31
C ARG A 24 -36.21 0.58 -16.93
N LYS A 25 -35.28 -0.39 -16.84
CA LYS A 25 -34.73 -0.89 -15.58
C LYS A 25 -33.34 -0.30 -15.26
N GLY A 26 -32.70 0.37 -16.22
CA GLY A 26 -31.31 0.78 -16.15
C GLY A 26 -30.33 -0.34 -16.52
N VAL A 27 -29.04 -0.01 -16.55
CA VAL A 27 -27.97 -0.98 -16.78
C VAL A 27 -27.68 -1.72 -15.48
N SER A 28 -27.93 -3.04 -15.49
CA SER A 28 -27.56 -3.93 -14.39
C SER A 28 -26.68 -5.06 -14.91
N LEU A 29 -25.54 -5.28 -14.26
CA LEU A 29 -24.68 -6.41 -14.56
C LEU A 29 -25.22 -7.70 -13.91
N PRO A 30 -25.00 -8.87 -14.54
CA PRO A 30 -25.37 -10.15 -13.93
C PRO A 30 -24.65 -10.32 -12.59
N LYS A 31 -25.40 -10.67 -11.56
CA LYS A 31 -24.84 -10.95 -10.23
C LYS A 31 -24.27 -12.36 -10.20
N VAL A 32 -23.08 -12.51 -9.66
CA VAL A 32 -22.46 -13.81 -9.40
C VAL A 32 -22.64 -14.22 -7.94
N ALA A 33 -22.35 -15.48 -7.62
CA ALA A 33 -22.33 -15.93 -6.23
C ALA A 33 -21.36 -15.08 -5.40
N LYS A 34 -21.83 -14.55 -4.27
CA LYS A 34 -21.02 -13.68 -3.39
C LYS A 34 -19.78 -14.43 -2.93
N LYS A 35 -18.61 -13.85 -3.21
CA LYS A 35 -17.30 -14.29 -2.72
C LYS A 35 -16.53 -13.09 -2.20
N ARG A 36 -15.55 -13.36 -1.35
CA ARG A 36 -14.62 -12.36 -0.82
C ARG A 36 -13.41 -12.26 -1.73
N VAL A 37 -13.01 -11.05 -2.11
CA VAL A 37 -11.82 -10.78 -2.91
C VAL A 37 -11.02 -9.68 -2.23
N LEU A 38 -9.72 -9.92 -2.07
CA LEU A 38 -8.76 -8.90 -1.65
C LEU A 38 -8.05 -8.39 -2.88
N VAL A 39 -7.98 -7.06 -3.03
CA VAL A 39 -7.19 -6.40 -4.06
C VAL A 39 -6.18 -5.50 -3.37
N ASP A 40 -4.90 -5.81 -3.57
CA ASP A 40 -3.77 -4.99 -3.13
C ASP A 40 -3.36 -4.05 -4.28
N PHE A 41 -3.38 -2.76 -4.02
CA PHE A 41 -3.04 -1.76 -5.03
C PHE A 41 -2.58 -0.43 -4.41
N SER A 42 -2.07 0.47 -5.27
CA SER A 42 -1.42 1.72 -4.90
C SER A 42 -0.05 1.53 -4.25
N SER A 43 -0.02 1.07 -3.00
CA SER A 43 1.14 0.60 -2.24
C SER A 43 2.40 1.49 -2.34
N PRO A 44 2.30 2.81 -2.07
CA PRO A 44 3.45 3.70 -2.05
C PRO A 44 4.35 3.44 -0.83
N ASN A 45 5.64 3.74 -0.99
CA ASN A 45 6.58 3.77 0.13
C ASN A 45 6.41 5.06 0.94
N ILE A 46 6.32 4.94 2.26
CA ILE A 46 6.28 6.10 3.17
C ILE A 46 7.61 6.85 3.08
N ALA A 47 7.54 8.18 3.26
CA ALA A 47 8.68 9.10 3.14
C ALA A 47 9.30 9.19 1.74
N LYS A 48 8.61 8.68 0.72
CA LYS A 48 8.90 8.93 -0.70
C LYS A 48 7.63 9.45 -1.38
N GLU A 49 7.82 10.28 -2.39
CA GLU A 49 6.70 10.78 -3.19
C GLU A 49 6.06 9.66 -4.00
N MET A 50 4.73 9.73 -4.10
CA MET A 50 3.97 8.88 -4.99
C MET A 50 4.27 9.24 -6.45
N HIS A 51 4.99 8.37 -7.17
CA HIS A 51 5.27 8.53 -8.60
C HIS A 51 4.24 7.85 -9.51
N VAL A 52 4.36 8.08 -10.84
CA VAL A 52 3.45 7.54 -11.88
C VAL A 52 3.25 6.02 -11.83
N GLY A 53 4.25 5.25 -11.40
CA GLY A 53 4.12 3.82 -11.16
C GLY A 53 3.02 3.46 -10.15
N HIS A 54 2.97 4.14 -8.99
CA HIS A 54 1.92 3.95 -8.00
C HIS A 54 0.57 4.44 -8.51
N LEU A 55 0.55 5.53 -9.30
CA LEU A 55 -0.69 6.04 -9.88
C LEU A 55 -1.33 5.03 -10.84
N ARG A 56 -0.52 4.36 -11.68
CA ARG A 56 -1.00 3.27 -12.55
C ARG A 56 -1.63 2.15 -11.74
N SER A 57 -0.94 1.67 -10.70
CA SER A 57 -1.48 0.66 -9.78
C SER A 57 -2.78 1.12 -9.13
N THR A 58 -2.83 2.40 -8.71
CA THR A 58 -3.98 3.02 -8.06
C THR A 58 -5.24 2.96 -8.93
N ILE A 59 -5.14 3.43 -10.18
CA ILE A 59 -6.26 3.49 -11.11
C ILE A 59 -6.72 2.09 -11.52
N ILE A 60 -5.78 1.20 -11.86
CA ILE A 60 -6.11 -0.16 -12.31
C ILE A 60 -6.74 -0.96 -11.16
N GLY A 61 -6.15 -0.89 -9.96
CA GLY A 61 -6.64 -1.61 -8.79
C GLY A 61 -8.04 -1.18 -8.38
N ASP A 62 -8.31 0.13 -8.34
CA ASP A 62 -9.65 0.63 -8.01
C ASP A 62 -10.68 0.27 -9.09
N SER A 63 -10.31 0.33 -10.37
CA SER A 63 -11.19 -0.12 -11.47
C SER A 63 -11.56 -1.60 -11.34
N ILE A 64 -10.60 -2.46 -10.98
CA ILE A 64 -10.83 -3.88 -10.70
C ILE A 64 -11.76 -4.05 -9.49
N CYS A 65 -11.56 -3.27 -8.41
CA CYS A 65 -12.43 -3.30 -7.24
C CYS A 65 -13.87 -2.95 -7.58
N ARG A 66 -14.08 -1.85 -8.32
CA ARG A 66 -15.41 -1.40 -8.76
C ARG A 66 -16.07 -2.44 -9.66
N LEU A 67 -15.31 -3.11 -10.54
CA LEU A 67 -15.83 -4.20 -11.37
C LEU A 67 -16.31 -5.37 -10.50
N PHE A 68 -15.51 -5.84 -9.54
CA PHE A 68 -15.89 -6.92 -8.63
C PHE A 68 -17.13 -6.55 -7.78
N GLU A 69 -17.18 -5.35 -7.23
CA GLU A 69 -18.33 -4.83 -6.48
C GLU A 69 -19.59 -4.78 -7.36
N SER A 70 -19.44 -4.34 -8.62
CA SER A 70 -20.57 -4.21 -9.56
C SER A 70 -21.25 -5.54 -9.88
N VAL A 71 -20.50 -6.65 -9.88
CA VAL A 71 -21.02 -8.02 -10.10
C VAL A 71 -21.34 -8.77 -8.79
N GLY A 72 -21.09 -8.15 -7.62
CA GLY A 72 -21.60 -8.62 -6.32
C GLY A 72 -20.58 -9.27 -5.38
N PHE A 73 -19.28 -9.11 -5.59
CA PHE A 73 -18.26 -9.55 -4.63
C PHE A 73 -18.19 -8.64 -3.40
N GLU A 74 -17.75 -9.19 -2.27
CA GLU A 74 -17.29 -8.43 -1.11
C GLU A 74 -15.80 -8.14 -1.31
N VAL A 75 -15.47 -6.88 -1.62
CA VAL A 75 -14.10 -6.47 -1.94
C VAL A 75 -13.43 -5.82 -0.74
N LEU A 76 -12.26 -6.35 -0.37
CA LEU A 76 -11.34 -5.71 0.57
C LEU A 76 -10.23 -5.02 -0.21
N ARG A 77 -10.24 -3.69 -0.16
CA ARG A 77 -9.28 -2.82 -0.85
C ARG A 77 -8.09 -2.53 0.08
N VAL A 78 -6.91 -3.03 -0.25
CA VAL A 78 -5.73 -2.98 0.61
C VAL A 78 -4.65 -2.11 -0.01
N ASN A 79 -4.12 -1.18 0.79
CA ASN A 79 -2.94 -0.39 0.47
C ASN A 79 -1.74 -0.97 1.23
N HIS A 80 -0.90 -1.73 0.55
CA HIS A 80 0.28 -2.34 1.18
C HIS A 80 1.45 -1.37 1.21
N ILE A 81 1.32 -0.33 2.02
CA ILE A 81 2.30 0.75 2.12
C ILE A 81 3.65 0.25 2.67
N GLY A 82 4.73 0.79 2.12
CA GLY A 82 6.08 0.56 2.62
C GLY A 82 6.35 1.42 3.86
N ASP A 83 5.77 1.03 4.99
CA ASP A 83 5.86 1.72 6.28
C ASP A 83 6.82 1.07 7.27
N TRP A 84 7.60 0.08 6.82
CA TRP A 84 8.60 -0.60 7.63
C TRP A 84 9.94 -0.66 6.88
N GLY A 85 11.06 -0.54 7.59
CA GLY A 85 12.39 -0.63 6.95
C GLY A 85 13.48 0.22 7.61
N THR A 86 14.73 -0.02 7.20
CA THR A 86 15.92 0.61 7.80
C THR A 86 15.98 2.12 7.54
N GLN A 87 15.34 2.61 6.48
CA GLN A 87 15.21 4.03 6.17
C GLN A 87 14.53 4.83 7.28
N PHE A 88 13.67 4.19 8.10
CA PHE A 88 13.02 4.89 9.21
C PHE A 88 13.99 5.29 10.31
N GLY A 89 15.10 4.56 10.49
CA GLY A 89 16.12 4.93 11.45
C GLY A 89 16.73 6.31 11.19
N MET A 90 17.10 6.59 9.94
CA MET A 90 17.64 7.91 9.57
C MET A 90 16.57 9.00 9.61
N LEU A 91 15.32 8.69 9.25
CA LEU A 91 14.23 9.66 9.32
C LEU A 91 13.91 10.05 10.76
N ILE A 92 13.85 9.08 11.67
CA ILE A 92 13.66 9.31 13.11
C ILE A 92 14.85 10.11 13.66
N ALA A 93 16.10 9.73 13.35
CA ALA A 93 17.26 10.48 13.81
C ALA A 93 17.26 11.93 13.33
N HIS A 94 16.86 12.15 12.09
CA HIS A 94 16.72 13.48 11.54
C HIS A 94 15.59 14.27 12.21
N LEU A 95 14.47 13.62 12.55
CA LEU A 95 13.33 14.21 13.25
C LEU A 95 13.73 14.77 14.61
N TYR A 96 14.45 13.97 15.42
CA TYR A 96 14.92 14.38 16.74
C TYR A 96 15.87 15.58 16.69
N ASP A 97 16.78 15.61 15.70
CA ASP A 97 17.74 16.70 15.57
C ASP A 97 17.08 18.01 15.07
N ARG A 98 16.15 17.90 14.12
CA ARG A 98 15.49 19.06 13.50
C ARG A 98 14.36 19.62 14.36
N PHE A 99 13.67 18.75 15.10
CA PHE A 99 12.52 19.10 15.92
C PHE A 99 12.65 18.51 17.34
N PRO A 100 13.52 19.06 18.20
CA PRO A 100 13.76 18.50 19.55
C PRO A 100 12.51 18.36 20.43
N ASN A 101 11.48 19.17 20.15
CA ASN A 101 10.22 19.20 20.90
C ASN A 101 9.06 18.49 20.18
N PHE A 102 9.33 17.63 19.18
CA PHE A 102 8.27 16.99 18.37
C PHE A 102 7.28 16.16 19.18
N LEU A 103 7.71 15.62 20.33
CA LEU A 103 6.86 14.84 21.24
C LEU A 103 5.74 15.68 21.87
N ASN A 104 5.95 17.00 22.02
CA ASN A 104 4.97 17.92 22.58
C ASN A 104 4.25 18.73 21.49
N ASN A 105 4.93 19.03 20.38
CA ASN A 105 4.41 19.81 19.26
C ASN A 105 4.72 19.09 17.95
N LEU A 106 3.67 18.56 17.30
CA LEU A 106 3.82 17.90 16.01
C LEU A 106 4.44 18.85 14.98
N PRO A 107 5.57 18.48 14.36
CA PRO A 107 6.25 19.33 13.40
C PRO A 107 5.47 19.37 12.09
N ASP A 108 5.41 20.54 11.48
CA ASP A 108 4.91 20.69 10.11
C ASP A 108 6.02 20.30 9.13
N ILE A 109 6.04 19.02 8.76
CA ILE A 109 6.92 18.49 7.72
C ILE A 109 6.22 18.74 6.38
N SER A 110 6.32 19.97 5.89
CA SER A 110 5.66 20.39 4.64
C SER A 110 6.25 19.72 3.39
N ASP A 111 7.53 19.34 3.45
CA ASP A 111 8.23 18.66 2.36
C ASP A 111 8.98 17.42 2.87
N LEU A 112 8.29 16.29 2.77
CA LEU A 112 8.81 14.99 3.17
C LEU A 112 9.95 14.50 2.25
N GLN A 113 9.99 14.96 1.00
CA GLN A 113 11.03 14.58 0.06
C GLN A 113 12.36 15.26 0.42
N THR A 114 12.32 16.55 0.75
CA THR A 114 13.49 17.27 1.25
C THR A 114 13.96 16.69 2.58
N PHE A 115 13.03 16.40 3.50
CA PHE A 115 13.34 15.73 4.77
C PHE A 115 14.06 14.39 4.57
N TYR A 116 13.58 13.56 3.61
CA TYR A 116 14.25 12.31 3.24
C TYR A 116 15.66 12.57 2.68
N LYS A 117 15.82 13.48 1.71
CA LYS A 117 17.12 13.80 1.09
C LYS A 117 18.14 14.31 2.11
N GLU A 118 17.72 15.17 3.03
CA GLU A 118 18.57 15.67 4.12
C GLU A 118 18.98 14.54 5.06
N SER A 119 18.05 13.69 5.49
CA SER A 119 18.35 12.54 6.33
C SER A 119 19.33 11.57 5.66
N LYS A 120 19.16 11.36 4.35
CA LYS A 120 20.03 10.47 3.55
C LYS A 120 21.43 11.03 3.40
N LYS A 121 21.56 12.33 3.11
CA LYS A 121 22.87 13.01 3.06
C LYS A 121 23.62 12.85 4.38
N ARG A 122 22.95 13.10 5.51
CA ARG A 122 23.54 12.94 6.85
C ARG A 122 23.91 11.47 7.13
N PHE A 123 23.10 10.52 6.69
CA PHE A 123 23.40 9.10 6.82
C PHE A 123 24.67 8.68 6.05
N ASP A 124 24.92 9.30 4.90
CA ASP A 124 26.07 8.98 4.06
C ASP A 124 27.36 9.72 4.49
N GLU A 125 27.24 10.91 5.11
CA GLU A 125 28.38 11.79 5.43
C GLU A 125 28.76 11.82 6.93
N ASP A 126 27.85 11.50 7.85
CA ASP A 126 28.07 11.58 9.31
C ASP A 126 27.97 10.19 9.98
N GLU A 127 29.13 9.63 10.34
CA GLU A 127 29.22 8.31 10.99
C GLU A 127 28.52 8.26 12.36
N ALA A 128 28.49 9.36 13.11
CA ALA A 128 27.78 9.40 14.39
C ALA A 128 26.26 9.40 14.18
N PHE A 129 25.78 10.12 13.17
CA PHE A 129 24.37 10.07 12.76
C PHE A 129 23.97 8.69 12.23
N LYS A 130 24.81 8.08 11.40
CA LYS A 130 24.59 6.72 10.86
C LYS A 130 24.47 5.68 11.98
N LYS A 131 25.34 5.73 12.99
CA LYS A 131 25.24 4.87 14.17
C LYS A 131 23.91 5.05 14.90
N ARG A 132 23.50 6.29 15.18
CA ARG A 132 22.19 6.59 15.82
C ARG A 132 21.01 6.09 14.99
N ALA A 133 21.07 6.25 13.66
CA ALA A 133 20.04 5.76 12.76
C ALA A 133 19.84 4.24 12.89
N TYR A 134 20.93 3.45 12.92
CA TYR A 134 20.83 2.00 13.16
C TYR A 134 20.26 1.67 14.55
N GLU A 135 20.69 2.38 15.59
CA GLU A 135 20.15 2.21 16.95
C GLU A 135 18.64 2.47 16.99
N TYR A 136 18.14 3.48 16.27
CA TYR A 136 16.71 3.77 16.18
C TYR A 136 15.91 2.74 15.39
N VAL A 137 16.49 2.07 14.39
CA VAL A 137 15.83 0.91 13.75
C VAL A 137 15.60 -0.20 14.77
N VAL A 138 16.61 -0.52 15.58
CA VAL A 138 16.51 -1.57 16.60
C VAL A 138 15.47 -1.19 17.66
N LYS A 139 15.47 0.08 18.12
CA LYS A 139 14.45 0.55 19.08
C LYS A 139 13.03 0.51 18.50
N LEU A 140 12.86 0.85 17.22
CA LEU A 140 11.57 0.76 16.53
C LEU A 140 11.07 -0.70 16.48
N GLN A 141 11.95 -1.63 16.13
CA GLN A 141 11.63 -3.07 16.09
C GLN A 141 11.30 -3.65 17.47
N ASN A 142 11.86 -3.07 18.53
CA ASN A 142 11.57 -3.44 19.92
C ASN A 142 10.37 -2.68 20.52
N HIS A 143 9.60 -1.94 19.69
CA HIS A 143 8.43 -1.16 20.12
C HIS A 143 8.71 -0.12 21.22
N ASP A 144 9.88 0.52 21.18
CA ASP A 144 10.19 1.66 22.06
C ASP A 144 9.17 2.77 21.86
N GLY A 145 8.48 3.18 22.93
CA GLY A 145 7.30 4.04 22.86
C GLY A 145 7.55 5.39 22.20
N ASP A 146 8.69 6.04 22.44
CA ASP A 146 8.98 7.36 21.87
C ASP A 146 9.48 7.26 20.42
N ILE A 147 10.16 6.16 20.10
CA ILE A 147 10.57 5.87 18.72
C ILE A 147 9.36 5.48 17.85
N VAL A 148 8.40 4.70 18.39
CA VAL A 148 7.14 4.38 17.72
C VAL A 148 6.34 5.65 17.46
N LYS A 149 6.24 6.58 18.43
CA LYS A 149 5.58 7.88 18.21
C LYS A 149 6.23 8.70 17.10
N ALA A 150 7.57 8.72 17.05
CA ALA A 150 8.32 9.39 15.98
C ALA A 150 8.00 8.77 14.61
N TRP A 151 8.03 7.44 14.51
CA TRP A 151 7.67 6.69 13.32
C TRP A 151 6.23 6.97 12.87
N THR A 152 5.25 6.89 13.79
CA THR A 152 3.83 7.17 13.50
C THR A 152 3.66 8.58 12.96
N THR A 153 4.34 9.57 13.54
CA THR A 153 4.30 10.97 13.06
C THR A 153 4.77 11.07 11.60
N ILE A 154 5.88 10.42 11.26
CA ILE A 154 6.41 10.39 9.88
C ILE A 154 5.42 9.71 8.93
N CYS A 155 4.85 8.57 9.34
CA CYS A 155 3.84 7.85 8.57
C CYS A 155 2.60 8.69 8.33
N ASP A 156 2.08 9.37 9.34
CA ASP A 156 0.86 10.17 9.26
C ASP A 156 1.01 11.37 8.32
N VAL A 157 2.17 12.03 8.33
CA VAL A 157 2.47 13.10 7.36
C VAL A 157 2.45 12.53 5.94
N SER A 158 3.13 11.41 5.69
CA SER A 158 3.17 10.78 4.37
C SER A 158 1.78 10.33 3.89
N LYS A 159 0.96 9.80 4.81
CA LYS A 159 -0.41 9.39 4.53
C LYS A 159 -1.30 10.57 4.17
N LYS A 160 -1.20 11.69 4.89
CA LYS A 160 -1.93 12.92 4.56
C LYS A 160 -1.59 13.42 3.15
N TYR A 161 -0.32 13.38 2.76
CA TYR A 161 0.09 13.76 1.41
C TYR A 161 -0.53 12.83 0.35
N ASN A 162 -0.46 11.52 0.54
CA ASN A 162 -1.05 10.55 -0.38
C ASN A 162 -2.58 10.65 -0.42
N GLN A 163 -3.22 11.00 0.69
CA GLN A 163 -4.68 11.15 0.78
C GLN A 163 -5.20 12.23 -0.15
N VAL A 164 -4.46 13.34 -0.36
CA VAL A 164 -4.84 14.37 -1.34
C VAL A 164 -5.00 13.77 -2.75
N VAL A 165 -4.10 12.86 -3.14
CA VAL A 165 -4.17 12.17 -4.43
C VAL A 165 -5.37 11.21 -4.46
N TYR A 166 -5.59 10.46 -3.40
CA TYR A 166 -6.75 9.55 -3.32
C TYR A 166 -8.08 10.29 -3.37
N ASP A 167 -8.19 11.43 -2.68
CA ASP A 167 -9.40 12.27 -2.68
C ASP A 167 -9.69 12.84 -4.08
N HIS A 168 -8.66 13.34 -4.77
CA HIS A 168 -8.80 13.82 -6.15
C HIS A 168 -9.22 12.72 -7.14
N LEU A 169 -8.88 11.47 -6.86
CA LEU A 169 -9.18 10.33 -7.72
C LEU A 169 -10.43 9.52 -7.28
N ASP A 170 -11.13 9.96 -6.21
CA ASP A 170 -12.23 9.21 -5.57
C ASP A 170 -11.83 7.77 -5.19
N ILE A 171 -10.63 7.60 -4.64
CA ILE A 171 -10.10 6.30 -4.24
C ILE A 171 -10.40 6.05 -2.76
N LYS A 172 -11.06 4.92 -2.49
CA LYS A 172 -11.26 4.41 -1.13
C LYS A 172 -10.42 3.17 -0.95
N ILE A 173 -9.47 3.21 -0.02
CA ILE A 173 -8.54 2.11 0.23
C ILE A 173 -8.18 2.07 1.72
N LYS A 174 -7.86 0.89 2.25
CA LYS A 174 -7.45 0.71 3.64
C LYS A 174 -5.97 0.39 3.73
N ASP A 175 -5.23 1.16 4.53
CA ASP A 175 -3.82 0.89 4.82
C ASP A 175 -3.64 -0.42 5.60
N VAL A 176 -2.81 -1.31 5.04
CA VAL A 176 -2.27 -2.50 5.70
C VAL A 176 -0.81 -2.63 5.28
N GLY A 177 0.03 -1.79 5.90
CA GLY A 177 1.45 -1.71 5.57
C GLY A 177 2.27 -2.93 5.96
N GLU A 178 3.54 -2.92 5.60
CA GLU A 178 4.53 -3.92 5.99
C GLU A 178 4.61 -4.09 7.52
N SER A 179 4.45 -2.99 8.27
CA SER A 179 4.48 -2.97 9.74
C SER A 179 3.45 -3.91 10.38
N PHE A 180 2.29 -4.11 9.74
CA PHE A 180 1.23 -5.00 10.22
C PHE A 180 1.69 -6.47 10.33
N TYR A 181 2.67 -6.86 9.52
CA TYR A 181 3.12 -8.25 9.43
C TYR A 181 4.33 -8.56 10.31
N GLN A 182 4.90 -7.57 11.02
CA GLN A 182 6.13 -7.71 11.82
C GLN A 182 6.11 -8.95 12.72
N ASP A 183 5.11 -9.07 13.59
CA ASP A 183 4.99 -10.19 14.54
C ASP A 183 4.74 -11.54 13.82
N LYS A 184 4.10 -11.49 12.65
CA LYS A 184 3.76 -12.68 11.86
C LYS A 184 4.98 -13.25 11.14
N MET A 185 5.94 -12.40 10.76
CA MET A 185 7.17 -12.83 10.11
C MET A 185 7.99 -13.76 10.99
N ILE A 186 8.02 -13.53 12.31
CA ILE A 186 8.74 -14.40 13.27
C ILE A 186 8.18 -15.83 13.21
N HIS A 187 6.86 -15.96 13.27
CA HIS A 187 6.19 -17.26 13.18
C HIS A 187 6.39 -17.92 11.82
N LEU A 188 6.35 -17.15 10.73
CA LEU A 188 6.60 -17.67 9.38
C LEU A 188 8.02 -18.23 9.24
N VAL A 189 9.04 -17.50 9.71
CA VAL A 189 10.44 -17.97 9.67
C VAL A 189 10.62 -19.23 10.51
N GLN A 190 10.01 -19.30 11.70
CA GLN A 190 10.04 -20.50 12.52
C GLN A 190 9.39 -21.70 11.81
N TRP A 191 8.24 -21.47 11.17
CA TRP A 191 7.53 -22.51 10.42
C TRP A 191 8.36 -23.00 9.23
N ILE A 192 8.99 -22.12 8.45
CA ILE A 192 9.85 -22.50 7.32
C ILE A 192 11.05 -23.33 7.81
N LYS A 193 11.74 -22.90 8.88
CA LYS A 193 12.86 -23.67 9.48
C LYS A 193 12.48 -25.08 9.91
N GLN A 194 11.23 -25.29 10.33
CA GLN A 194 10.74 -26.59 10.79
C GLN A 194 10.26 -27.48 9.64
N ASN A 195 9.79 -26.90 8.53
CA ASN A 195 9.06 -27.62 7.48
C ASN A 195 9.73 -27.60 6.10
N SER A 196 10.90 -26.97 5.96
CA SER A 196 11.61 -26.85 4.68
C SER A 196 13.10 -27.21 4.82
N THR A 197 13.65 -27.85 3.78
CA THR A 197 15.07 -28.26 3.67
C THR A 197 16.00 -27.15 3.14
N PHE A 198 15.52 -25.90 3.02
CA PHE A 198 16.27 -24.80 2.42
C PHE A 198 17.00 -23.97 3.50
N CYS A 199 18.12 -24.51 3.99
CA CYS A 199 19.11 -23.73 4.72
C CYS A 199 20.41 -23.72 3.91
N ALA A 200 20.77 -22.56 3.36
CA ALA A 200 22.09 -22.32 2.79
C ALA A 200 22.74 -21.15 3.51
N GLU A 201 23.98 -21.35 3.98
CA GLU A 201 24.86 -20.29 4.48
C GLU A 201 24.22 -19.32 5.50
N ASN A 202 23.61 -19.85 6.57
CA ASN A 202 22.97 -19.07 7.65
C ASN A 202 21.75 -18.22 7.25
N ALA A 203 21.25 -18.36 6.01
CA ALA A 203 19.98 -17.82 5.57
C ALA A 203 18.94 -18.94 5.43
N VAL A 204 17.71 -18.64 5.86
CA VAL A 204 16.53 -19.43 5.48
C VAL A 204 16.07 -18.86 4.14
N ILE A 205 16.10 -19.68 3.10
CA ILE A 205 15.63 -19.29 1.76
C ILE A 205 14.18 -19.73 1.59
#